data_AF-A0A9E1N0T2-F1
#
_entry.id   AF-A0A9E1N0T2-F1
#
_cell.length_a   1.000
_cell.length_b   1.000
_cell.length_c   1.000
_cell.angle_alpha   90.00
_cell.angle_beta   90.00
_cell.angle_gamma   90.00
#
_symmetry.space_group_name_H-M   'P 1'
#
loop_
_entity.id
_entity.type
_entity.pdbx_description
1 polymer ?
#
loop_
_entity_poly.entity_id
_entity_poly.type
_entity_poly.pdbx_seq_one_letter_code
_entity_poly.pdbx_strand_id
1 'polypeptide(L)' 'MDEVTIFLRTALFTFDGPEAHLPVGVSAIEGVVNEEAKGGLVVTTRRLLDHRGRELATKELKLHLPWGKVDHLLLT' A
#
# COMPACT_ATOMS: atom_id res chain seq x y z
N MET A 1 -15.00 7.61 -1.20
CA MET A 1 -13.78 7.17 -0.49
C MET A 1 -13.89 5.68 -0.50
N ASP A 2 -13.03 5.05 -1.28
CA ASP A 2 -13.27 3.68 -1.69
C ASP A 2 -12.25 2.81 -0.97
N GLU A 3 -12.74 1.75 -0.32
CA GLU A 3 -11.86 0.78 0.31
C GLU A 3 -11.19 -0.02 -0.78
N VAL A 4 -9.89 -0.24 -0.61
CA VAL A 4 -9.08 -0.95 -1.60
C VAL A 4 -8.20 -1.98 -0.94
N THR A 5 -8.05 -3.09 -1.64
CA THR A 5 -6.93 -4.01 -1.45
C THR A 5 -5.97 -3.86 -2.63
N ILE A 6 -4.72 -3.55 -2.33
CA ILE A 6 -3.68 -3.28 -3.32
C ILE A 6 -2.61 -4.36 -3.23
N PHE A 7 -2.40 -5.07 -4.33
CA PHE A 7 -1.36 -6.09 -4.44
C PHE A 7 -0.09 -5.48 -5.02
N LEU A 8 1.05 -5.75 -4.37
CA LEU A 8 2.33 -5.12 -4.68
C LEU A 8 3.24 -6.04 -5.49
N ARG A 9 3.86 -5.48 -6.53
CA ARG A 9 4.88 -6.18 -7.33
C ARG A 9 6.26 -6.06 -6.68
N THR A 10 6.51 -6.83 -5.62
CA THR A 10 7.83 -7.17 -5.01
C THR A 10 8.90 -6.10 -4.77
N ALA A 11 8.64 -4.80 -4.94
CA ALA A 11 9.63 -3.75 -4.70
C ALA A 11 9.34 -3.01 -3.39
N LEU A 12 10.34 -2.90 -2.53
CA LEU A 12 10.32 -2.09 -1.31
C LEU A 12 9.97 -0.64 -1.66
N PHE A 13 8.92 -0.10 -1.05
CA PHE A 13 8.44 1.27 -1.29
C PHE A 13 9.18 2.25 -0.39
N THR A 14 9.57 3.40 -0.95
CA THR A 14 10.09 4.56 -0.22
C THR A 14 8.96 5.57 -0.06
N PHE A 15 8.80 6.08 1.16
CA PHE A 15 7.72 6.99 1.52
C PHE A 15 8.20 8.43 1.42
N ASP A 16 7.26 9.37 1.32
CA ASP A 16 7.56 10.78 1.47
C ASP A 16 7.76 11.08 2.96
N GLY A 17 9.01 10.97 3.41
CA GLY A 17 9.43 11.13 4.80
C GLY A 17 10.70 10.33 5.10
N PRO A 18 11.61 10.83 5.98
CA PRO A 18 12.95 10.28 6.12
C PRO A 18 13.04 8.85 6.70
N GLU A 19 11.96 8.26 7.24
CA GLU A 19 12.02 6.97 7.96
C GLU A 19 10.78 6.07 7.81
N ALA A 20 10.19 5.97 6.61
CA ALA A 20 9.16 4.96 6.40
C ALA A 20 9.53 4.04 5.24
N HIS A 21 9.67 2.75 5.57
CA HIS A 21 9.80 1.64 4.64
C HIS A 21 8.69 0.64 5.00
N LEU A 22 8.09 0.00 3.99
CA LEU A 22 7.18 -1.12 4.28
C LEU A 22 8.01 -2.23 4.92
N PRO A 23 7.46 -2.93 5.94
CA PRO A 23 8.09 -4.15 6.43
C PRO A 23 8.42 -5.10 5.28
N VAL A 24 9.58 -5.74 5.35
CA VAL A 24 9.96 -6.75 4.35
C VAL A 24 8.90 -7.84 4.33
N GLY A 25 8.45 -8.21 3.13
CA GLY A 25 7.46 -9.29 2.94
C GLY A 25 6.01 -8.83 2.80
N VAL A 26 5.71 -7.52 2.87
CA VAL A 26 4.38 -7.00 2.52
C VAL A 26 4.07 -7.33 1.05
N SER A 27 2.92 -7.93 0.82
CA SER A 27 2.41 -8.31 -0.50
C SER A 27 1.07 -7.65 -0.83
N ALA A 28 0.28 -7.31 0.19
CA ALA A 28 -0.98 -6.62 0.02
C ALA A 28 -1.15 -5.50 1.07
N ILE A 29 -1.84 -4.45 0.66
CA ILE A 29 -2.21 -3.30 1.48
C ILE A 29 -3.73 -3.18 1.44
N GLU A 30 -4.36 -3.23 2.61
CA GLU A 30 -5.77 -2.86 2.76
C GLU A 30 -5.85 -1.43 3.28
N GLY A 31 -6.67 -0.59 2.67
CA GLY A 31 -6.75 0.82 3.03
C GLY A 31 -7.82 1.58 2.27
N VAL A 32 -7.71 2.90 2.32
CA VAL A 32 -8.63 3.82 1.63
C VAL A 32 -7.83 4.65 0.64
N VAL A 33 -8.30 4.72 -0.61
CA VAL A 33 -7.74 5.67 -1.59
C VAL A 33 -8.22 7.06 -1.24
N ASN A 34 -7.27 7.96 -1.00
CA ASN A 34 -7.55 9.36 -0.72
C ASN A 34 -7.52 10.20 -2.00
N GLU A 35 -6.57 9.91 -2.90
CA GLU A 35 -6.34 10.71 -4.11
C GLU A 35 -5.62 9.88 -5.18
N GLU A 36 -5.97 10.11 -6.44
CA GLU A 36 -5.20 9.65 -7.59
C GLU A 36 -4.33 10.80 -8.09
N ALA A 37 -3.01 10.71 -7.86
CA ALA A 37 -2.06 11.71 -8.30
C ALA A 37 -1.50 11.35 -9.69
N LYS A 38 -0.97 12.36 -10.39
CA LYS A 38 -0.27 12.18 -11.66
C LYS A 38 1.07 11.46 -11.43
N GLY A 39 1.01 10.14 -11.23
CA GLY A 39 2.17 9.30 -10.93
C GLY A 39 1.85 8.09 -10.06
N GLY A 40 0.72 8.06 -9.36
CA GLY A 40 0.39 6.97 -8.45
C GLY A 40 -0.87 7.20 -7.62
N LEU A 41 -1.05 6.32 -6.63
CA LEU A 41 -2.16 6.35 -5.69
C LEU A 41 -1.71 6.83 -4.32
N VAL A 42 -2.52 7.67 -3.70
CA VAL A 42 -2.33 8.08 -2.30
C VAL A 42 -3.30 7.30 -1.43
N VAL A 43 -2.77 6.43 -0.57
CA VAL A 43 -3.57 5.44 0.16
C VAL A 43 -3.29 5.53 1.66
N THR A 44 -4.33 5.60 2.46
CA THR A 44 -4.21 5.45 3.92
C THR A 44 -4.40 3.99 4.26
N THR A 45 -3.34 3.34 4.72
CA THR A 45 -3.35 1.92 5.07
C THR A 45 -4.05 1.67 6.38
N ARG A 46 -4.79 0.58 6.45
CA ARG A 46 -5.32 0.02 7.69
C ARG A 46 -4.55 -1.23 8.09
N ARG A 47 -4.23 -2.08 7.10
CA ARG A 47 -3.58 -3.37 7.32
C ARG A 47 -2.52 -3.63 6.25
N LEU A 48 -1.38 -4.17 6.68
CA LEU A 48 -0.30 -4.63 5.81
C LEU A 48 -0.20 -6.14 5.90
N LEU A 49 -0.32 -6.85 4.78
CA LEU A 49 -0.43 -8.30 4.74
C LEU A 49 0.75 -8.96 4.00
N ASP A 50 1.25 -10.07 4.52
CA ASP A 50 2.20 -10.96 3.83
C ASP A 50 1.52 -11.80 2.74
N HIS A 51 2.31 -12.54 1.96
CA HIS A 51 1.82 -13.41 0.87
C HIS A 51 0.87 -14.53 1.33
N ARG A 52 0.71 -14.74 2.64
CA ARG A 52 -0.22 -15.70 3.25
C ARG A 52 -1.45 -15.01 3.85
N GLY A 53 -1.59 -13.70 3.66
CA GLY A 53 -2.66 -12.89 4.25
C GLY A 53 -2.48 -12.61 5.74
N ARG A 54 -1.28 -12.83 6.32
CA ARG A 54 -1.01 -12.53 7.72
C ARG A 54 -0.62 -11.08 7.89
N GLU A 55 -1.14 -10.47 8.95
CA GLU A 55 -0.89 -9.08 9.26
C GLU A 55 0.53 -8.88 9.79
N LEU A 56 1.26 -7.97 9.14
CA LEU A 56 2.66 -7.63 9.45
C LEU A 56 2.76 -6.38 10.33
N ALA A 57 1.84 -5.43 10.19
CA ALA A 57 1.78 -4.24 11.04
C ALA A 57 0.39 -3.60 11.02
N THR A 58 -0.02 -3.11 12.19
CA THR A 58 -1.24 -2.34 12.47
C THR A 58 -0.89 -0.87 12.72
N LYS A 59 -0.36 -0.18 11.71
CA LYS A 59 -0.12 1.26 11.81
C LYS A 59 -0.74 1.93 10.59
N GLU A 60 -1.57 2.93 10.84
CA GLU A 60 -2.09 3.78 9.79
C GLU A 60 -0.92 4.56 9.15
N LEU A 61 -0.69 4.31 7.87
CA LEU A 61 0.37 4.95 7.09
C LEU A 61 -0.22 5.51 5.80
N LYS A 62 0.19 6.72 5.44
CA LYS A 62 -0.10 7.30 4.12
C LYS A 62 0.97 6.85 3.13
N LEU A 63 0.56 6.15 2.08
CA LEU A 63 1.42 5.63 1.02
C LEU A 63 1.21 6.39 -0.26
N HIS A 64 2.31 6.65 -0.96
CA HIS A 64 2.27 7.00 -2.37
C HIS A 64 2.75 5.80 -3.17
N LEU A 65 1.84 5.17 -3.93
CA LEU A 65 2.09 3.95 -4.68
C LEU A 65 2.18 4.28 -6.18
N PRO A 66 3.37 4.26 -6.79
CA PRO A 66 3.51 4.50 -8.21
C PRO A 66 2.79 3.43 -9.03
N TRP A 67 2.08 3.82 -10.10
CA TRP A 67 1.28 2.89 -10.91
C TRP A 67 2.07 1.67 -11.42
N GLY A 68 3.34 1.85 -11.81
CA GLY A 68 4.21 0.75 -12.27
C GLY A 68 4.61 -0.27 -11.21
N LYS A 69 4.18 -0.10 -9.95
CA LYS A 69 4.47 -1.00 -8.81
C LYS A 69 3.22 -1.66 -8.23
N VAL A 70 2.04 -1.18 -8.63
CA VAL A 70 0.76 -1.79 -8.29
C VAL A 70 0.49 -2.89 -9.31
N ASP A 71 0.30 -4.12 -8.83
CA ASP A 71 -0.01 -5.25 -9.70
C ASP A 71 -1.51 -5.31 -9.99
N HIS A 72 -2.31 -5.25 -8.92
CA HIS A 72 -3.76 -5.28 -8.97
C HIS A 72 -4.37 -4.40 -7.87
N LEU A 73 -5.49 -3.76 -8.19
CA LEU A 73 -6.38 -3.06 -7.27
C LEU A 73 -7.73 -3.77 -7.25
N LEU A 74 -8.18 -4.12 -6.05
CA LEU A 74 -9.52 -4.60 -5.81
C LEU A 74 -10.27 -3.53 -5.03
N LEU A 75 -11.34 -2.98 -5.62
CA LEU A 75 -12.28 -2.13 -4.92
C LEU A 75 -13.17 -3.03 -4.05
N THR A 76 -13.26 -2.71 -2.77
CA THR A 76 -14.00 -3.46 -1.75
C THR A 76 -15.09 -2.61 -1.13
#